data_AF-A0A3D2J5G0-F1
#
_entry.id   AF-A0A3D2J5G0-F1
#
_cell.length_a   1.000
_cell.length_b   1.000
_cell.length_c   1.000
_cell.angle_alpha   90.00
_cell.angle_beta   90.00
_cell.angle_gamma   90.00
#
_symmetry.space_group_name_H-M   'P 1'
#
loop_
_entity.id
_entity.type
_entity.pdbx_description
1 polymer ?
#
loop_
_entity_poly.entity_id
_entity_poly.type
_entity_poly.pdbx_seq_one_letter_code
_entity_poly.pdbx_strand_id
1 'polypeptide(L)'
;TPSEERDQWYGLAGASQNAGIGIGSFIAGLLVAQTGGLGYSLLVIANALSFFLAASLLIFSPHTTPHSHLKSSQPMNYRAVFQDHPFLAFTAVNVIFALGSILLSVGLPLYCVIALHMPAWIIGSLLACNTVLLATMQTLLVQRLKPYRRTRVLALAGGLWAGWCLLYAFALIIPPILRLPYLFGATCLYTLAELLHAPTSNALAAEASPEMLRGRYLALFQMAFSLASILTPVLFTFLFTLSPSLPWLSGGMLLLCASIAMYVLERYLPVQAVRGVNFTEP
;
A
#
# COMPACT_ATOMS: atom_id res chain seq x y z
N THR A 1 17.28 -3.51 20.34
CA THR A 1 18.17 -3.26 19.19
C THR A 1 18.30 -1.76 19.01
N PRO A 2 19.50 -1.23 18.75
CA PRO A 2 19.69 0.19 18.44
C PRO A 2 18.78 0.58 17.28
N SER A 3 18.26 1.81 17.28
CA SER A 3 17.33 2.32 16.27
C SER A 3 17.85 2.14 14.83
N GLU A 4 19.16 2.28 14.61
CA GLU A 4 19.79 2.09 13.30
C GLU A 4 19.73 0.65 12.78
N GLU A 5 19.91 -0.37 13.64
CA GLU A 5 19.78 -1.76 13.21
C GLU A 5 18.34 -2.10 12.82
N ARG A 6 17.35 -1.53 13.53
CA ARG A 6 15.93 -1.72 13.20
C ARG A 6 15.59 -1.17 11.82
N ASP A 7 16.06 0.03 11.49
CA ASP A 7 15.81 0.64 10.17
C ASP A 7 16.46 -0.18 9.04
N GLN A 8 17.64 -0.76 9.28
CA GLN A 8 18.27 -1.69 8.33
C GLN A 8 17.47 -2.98 8.16
N TRP A 9 16.98 -3.58 9.25
CA TRP A 9 16.13 -4.78 9.18
C TRP A 9 14.78 -4.51 8.49
N TYR A 10 14.14 -3.36 8.75
CA TYR A 10 12.91 -2.96 8.06
C TYR A 10 13.16 -2.66 6.58
N GLY A 11 14.29 -2.02 6.25
CA GLY A 11 14.72 -1.78 4.87
C GLY A 11 14.99 -3.09 4.11
N LEU A 12 15.70 -4.03 4.75
CA LEU A 12 15.97 -5.36 4.20
C LEU A 12 14.67 -6.15 4.00
N ALA A 13 13.77 -6.15 4.99
CA ALA A 13 12.48 -6.82 4.90
C ALA A 13 11.64 -6.26 3.74
N GLY A 14 11.58 -4.94 3.59
CA GLY A 14 10.89 -4.30 2.47
C GLY A 14 11.53 -4.64 1.11
N ALA A 15 12.87 -4.63 1.03
CA ALA A 15 13.59 -5.02 -0.18
C ALA A 15 13.34 -6.48 -0.55
N SER A 16 13.38 -7.40 0.43
CA SER A 16 13.08 -8.81 0.25
C SER A 16 11.63 -9.04 -0.19
N GLN A 17 10.67 -8.32 0.40
CA GLN A 17 9.26 -8.40 0.03
C GLN A 17 9.05 -7.96 -1.42
N ASN A 18 9.63 -6.83 -1.83
CA ASN A 18 9.53 -6.33 -3.19
C ASN A 18 10.23 -7.23 -4.21
N ALA A 19 11.42 -7.74 -3.87
CA ALA A 19 12.14 -8.69 -4.72
C ALA A 19 11.31 -9.97 -4.88
N GLY A 20 10.71 -10.47 -3.81
CA GLY A 20 9.80 -11.63 -3.85
C GLY A 20 8.58 -11.40 -4.73
N ILE A 21 7.92 -10.25 -4.60
CA ILE A 21 6.78 -9.88 -5.47
C ILE A 21 7.23 -9.77 -6.94
N GLY A 22 8.35 -9.11 -7.21
CA GLY A 22 8.87 -8.93 -8.57
C GLY A 22 9.25 -10.23 -9.25
N ILE A 23 10.08 -11.05 -8.59
CA ILE A 23 10.52 -12.36 -9.10
C ILE A 23 9.34 -13.30 -9.22
N GLY A 24 8.47 -13.35 -8.19
CA GLY A 24 7.27 -14.18 -8.18
C GLY A 24 6.30 -13.84 -9.30
N SER A 25 6.05 -12.55 -9.53
CA SER A 25 5.17 -12.09 -10.62
C SER A 25 5.73 -12.42 -11.99
N PHE A 26 7.05 -12.30 -12.18
CA PHE A 26 7.71 -12.66 -13.44
C PHE A 26 7.60 -14.17 -13.72
N ILE A 27 7.95 -15.01 -12.74
CA ILE A 27 7.85 -16.47 -12.86
C ILE A 27 6.40 -16.88 -13.10
N ALA A 28 5.45 -16.32 -12.34
CA ALA A 28 4.04 -16.60 -12.49
C ALA A 28 3.51 -16.23 -13.88
N GLY A 29 3.87 -15.04 -14.37
CA GLY A 29 3.51 -14.59 -15.72
C GLY A 29 4.07 -15.50 -16.81
N LEU A 30 5.35 -15.90 -16.70
CA LEU A 30 6.00 -16.77 -17.68
C LEU A 30 5.39 -18.17 -17.69
N LEU A 31 5.13 -18.74 -16.51
CA LEU A 31 4.58 -20.08 -16.35
C LEU A 31 3.15 -20.16 -16.90
N VAL A 32 2.30 -19.19 -16.54
CA VAL A 32 0.92 -19.11 -17.03
C VAL A 32 0.88 -18.87 -18.54
N ALA A 33 1.77 -18.01 -19.08
CA ALA A 33 1.83 -17.75 -20.51
C ALA A 33 2.19 -18.99 -21.34
N GLN A 34 3.05 -19.88 -20.81
CA GLN A 34 3.48 -21.09 -21.52
C GLN A 34 2.56 -22.29 -21.31
N THR A 35 1.94 -22.41 -20.12
CA THR A 35 1.25 -23.65 -19.71
C THR A 35 -0.24 -23.49 -19.43
N GLY A 36 -0.78 -22.27 -19.53
CA GLY A 36 -2.21 -22.00 -19.37
C GLY A 36 -2.75 -22.45 -18.00
N GLY A 37 -3.82 -23.26 -18.01
CA GLY A 37 -4.48 -23.76 -16.80
C GLY A 37 -3.56 -24.56 -15.86
N LEU A 38 -2.59 -25.32 -16.39
CA LEU A 38 -1.62 -26.07 -15.59
C LEU A 38 -0.68 -25.14 -14.82
N GLY A 39 -0.35 -23.97 -15.39
CA GLY A 39 0.48 -22.97 -14.75
C GLY A 39 -0.16 -22.44 -13.46
N TYR A 40 -1.48 -22.22 -13.48
CA TYR A 40 -2.21 -21.83 -12.26
C TYR A 40 -2.14 -22.91 -11.18
N SER A 41 -2.35 -24.19 -11.54
CA SER A 41 -2.26 -25.30 -10.57
C SER A 41 -0.86 -25.44 -9.98
N LEU A 42 0.18 -25.32 -10.81
CA LEU A 42 1.58 -25.36 -10.37
C LEU A 42 1.91 -24.20 -9.43
N LEU A 43 1.42 -22.99 -9.72
CA LEU A 43 1.58 -21.83 -8.84
C LEU A 43 0.93 -22.03 -7.49
N VAL A 44 -0.27 -22.61 -7.44
CA VAL A 44 -0.96 -22.91 -6.18
C VAL A 44 -0.18 -23.93 -5.35
N ILE A 45 0.34 -24.99 -5.98
CA ILE A 45 1.16 -26.00 -5.31
C ILE A 45 2.47 -25.38 -4.79
N ALA A 46 3.16 -24.60 -5.62
CA ALA A 46 4.39 -23.90 -5.21
C ALA A 46 4.14 -22.94 -4.04
N ASN A 47 3.03 -22.22 -4.07
CA ASN A 47 2.61 -21.35 -2.98
C ASN A 47 2.36 -22.17 -1.69
N ALA A 48 1.64 -23.28 -1.76
CA ALA A 48 1.41 -24.16 -0.60
C ALA A 48 2.73 -24.71 -0.01
N LEU A 49 3.65 -25.15 -0.86
CA LEU A 49 4.98 -25.61 -0.44
C LEU A 49 5.80 -24.48 0.21
N SER A 50 5.71 -23.26 -0.30
CA SER A 50 6.39 -22.10 0.29
C SER A 50 5.89 -21.78 1.71
N PHE A 51 4.58 -21.85 1.95
CA PHE A 51 3.98 -21.68 3.28
C PHE A 51 4.36 -22.84 4.21
N PHE A 52 4.42 -24.06 3.71
CA PHE A 52 4.88 -25.23 4.48
C PHE A 52 6.35 -25.11 4.88
N LEU A 53 7.20 -24.65 3.97
CA LEU A 53 8.61 -24.36 4.25
C LEU A 53 8.74 -23.25 5.30
N ALA A 54 7.97 -22.15 5.17
CA ALA A 54 7.96 -21.08 6.15
C ALA A 54 7.52 -21.57 7.54
N ALA A 55 6.45 -22.37 7.61
CA ALA A 55 5.99 -22.98 8.85
C ALA A 55 7.05 -23.91 9.46
N SER A 56 7.71 -24.73 8.63
CA SER A 56 8.79 -25.61 9.06
C SER A 56 9.97 -24.80 9.59
N LEU A 57 10.42 -23.76 8.88
CA LEU A 57 11.49 -22.87 9.32
C LEU A 57 11.15 -22.19 10.65
N LEU A 58 9.89 -21.81 10.88
CA LEU A 58 9.45 -21.24 12.16
C LEU A 58 9.47 -22.26 13.30
N ILE A 59 9.11 -23.52 13.03
CA ILE A 59 9.13 -24.61 14.02
C ILE A 59 10.58 -25.00 14.36
N PHE A 60 11.47 -25.02 13.37
CA PHE A 60 12.87 -25.42 13.52
C PHE A 60 13.80 -24.26 13.86
N SER A 61 13.32 -23.01 13.81
CA SER A 61 14.10 -21.86 14.26
C SER A 61 14.34 -22.01 15.76
N PRO A 62 15.60 -21.95 16.23
CA PRO A 62 15.87 -21.99 17.66
C PRO A 62 15.05 -20.89 18.31
N HIS A 63 14.23 -21.25 19.31
CA HIS A 63 13.50 -20.27 20.10
C HIS A 63 14.49 -19.22 20.58
N THR A 64 14.54 -18.07 19.92
CA THR A 64 15.07 -16.86 20.54
C THR A 64 14.14 -16.65 21.70
N THR A 65 14.62 -16.99 22.91
CA THR A 65 14.01 -16.58 24.15
C THR A 65 13.63 -15.12 23.94
N PRO A 66 12.33 -14.77 23.97
CA PRO A 66 11.96 -13.37 23.91
C PRO A 66 12.75 -12.71 25.03
N HIS A 67 13.63 -11.75 24.72
CA HIS A 67 14.19 -10.92 25.76
C HIS A 67 13.00 -10.37 26.51
N SER A 68 12.85 -10.82 27.75
CA SER A 68 11.69 -10.64 28.61
C SER A 68 11.62 -9.22 29.14
N HIS A 69 11.65 -8.23 28.26
CA HIS A 69 10.99 -6.98 28.53
C HIS A 69 9.51 -7.24 28.30
N LEU A 70 8.82 -7.72 29.34
CA LEU A 70 7.47 -7.35 29.76
C LEU A 70 6.96 -8.33 30.83
N LYS A 71 7.46 -8.14 32.06
CA LYS A 71 6.57 -8.28 33.22
C LYS A 71 5.53 -7.16 33.13
N SER A 72 4.40 -7.46 32.51
CA SER A 72 3.16 -6.70 32.69
C SER A 72 1.97 -7.59 32.32
N SER A 73 1.67 -8.51 33.24
CA SER A 73 0.40 -9.24 33.32
C SER A 73 -0.73 -8.31 33.81
N GLN A 74 -0.83 -7.10 33.25
CA GLN A 74 -1.98 -6.24 33.42
C GLN A 74 -3.07 -6.67 32.42
N PRO A 75 -4.35 -6.72 32.81
CA PRO A 75 -5.45 -7.12 31.92
C PRO A 75 -5.42 -6.25 30.65
N MET A 76 -5.11 -6.91 29.55
CA MET A 76 -4.53 -6.31 28.36
C MET A 76 -5.66 -5.75 27.49
N ASN A 77 -5.99 -4.46 27.67
CA ASN A 77 -7.26 -3.88 27.25
C ASN A 77 -7.22 -3.34 25.81
N TYR A 78 -8.03 -3.89 24.88
CA TYR A 78 -8.23 -3.33 23.53
C TYR A 78 -8.83 -1.91 23.59
N ARG A 79 -9.50 -1.60 24.69
CA ARG A 79 -10.08 -0.28 24.95
C ARG A 79 -9.05 0.85 24.87
N ALA A 80 -7.78 0.58 25.20
CA ALA A 80 -6.71 1.57 25.08
C ALA A 80 -6.43 1.98 23.62
N VAL A 81 -6.60 1.05 22.66
CA VAL A 81 -6.46 1.36 21.22
C VAL A 81 -7.65 2.18 20.75
N PHE A 82 -8.87 1.82 21.20
CA PHE A 82 -10.09 2.55 20.81
C PHE A 82 -10.23 3.92 21.48
N GLN A 83 -9.45 4.20 22.54
CA GLN A 83 -9.37 5.50 23.19
C GLN A 83 -8.33 6.42 22.56
N ASP A 84 -7.41 5.89 21.74
CA ASP A 84 -6.45 6.68 20.99
C ASP A 84 -7.12 7.24 19.72
N HIS A 85 -7.89 8.32 19.92
CA HIS A 85 -8.63 8.99 18.86
C HIS A 85 -7.72 9.49 17.71
N PRO A 86 -6.52 10.06 17.95
CA PRO A 86 -5.58 10.39 16.87
C PRO A 86 -5.17 9.19 16.02
N PHE A 87 -4.84 8.04 16.64
CA PHE A 87 -4.47 6.84 15.90
C PHE A 87 -5.67 6.22 15.14
N LEU A 88 -6.85 6.22 15.74
CA LEU A 88 -8.09 5.80 15.05
C LEU A 88 -8.40 6.69 13.85
N ALA A 89 -8.26 8.00 13.98
CA ALA A 89 -8.46 8.94 12.88
C ALA A 89 -7.44 8.69 11.76
N PHE A 90 -6.17 8.47 12.09
CA PHE A 90 -5.14 8.10 11.14
C PHE A 90 -5.50 6.79 10.42
N THR A 91 -5.92 5.77 11.17
CA THR A 91 -6.31 4.47 10.61
C THR A 91 -7.52 4.60 9.68
N ALA A 92 -8.52 5.41 10.05
CA ALA A 92 -9.69 5.67 9.23
C ALA A 92 -9.34 6.40 7.92
N VAL A 93 -8.46 7.39 7.97
CA VAL A 93 -7.91 8.04 6.77
C VAL A 93 -7.13 7.03 5.92
N ASN A 94 -6.37 6.13 6.56
CA ASN A 94 -5.64 5.08 5.88
C ASN A 94 -6.54 4.05 5.19
N VAL A 95 -7.78 3.81 5.68
CA VAL A 95 -8.76 3.00 4.93
C VAL A 95 -9.01 3.61 3.56
N ILE A 96 -9.18 4.94 3.48
CA ILE A 96 -9.43 5.63 2.21
C ILE A 96 -8.21 5.57 1.28
N PHE A 97 -7.01 5.74 1.83
CA PHE A 97 -5.78 5.55 1.05
C PHE A 97 -5.61 4.11 0.56
N ALA A 98 -5.92 3.12 1.39
CA ALA A 98 -5.90 1.72 1.01
C ALA A 98 -6.91 1.43 -0.11
N LEU A 99 -8.10 2.05 -0.09
CA LEU A 99 -9.06 1.97 -1.21
C LEU A 99 -8.40 2.45 -2.51
N GLY A 100 -7.71 3.59 -2.48
CA GLY A 100 -7.00 4.13 -3.64
C GLY A 100 -5.89 3.23 -4.17
N SER A 101 -5.14 2.58 -3.28
CA SER A 101 -4.10 1.62 -3.67
C SER A 101 -4.70 0.37 -4.34
N ILE A 102 -5.78 -0.17 -3.78
CA ILE A 102 -6.45 -1.37 -4.32
C ILE A 102 -7.20 -1.06 -5.62
N LEU A 103 -7.64 0.19 -5.78
CA LEU A 103 -8.36 0.67 -6.96
C LEU A 103 -7.57 0.46 -8.25
N LEU A 104 -6.24 0.51 -8.23
CA LEU A 104 -5.45 0.23 -9.44
C LEU A 104 -5.66 -1.21 -9.90
N SER A 105 -5.44 -2.18 -9.00
CA SER A 105 -5.50 -3.61 -9.33
C SER A 105 -6.89 -4.08 -9.76
N VAL A 106 -7.95 -3.48 -9.20
CA VAL A 106 -9.33 -3.84 -9.51
C VAL A 106 -9.91 -3.00 -10.65
N GLY A 107 -9.69 -1.68 -10.59
CA GLY A 107 -10.34 -0.74 -11.48
C GLY A 107 -9.67 -0.63 -12.85
N LEU A 108 -8.35 -0.72 -12.92
CA LEU A 108 -7.61 -0.59 -14.19
C LEU A 108 -8.00 -1.68 -15.20
N PRO A 109 -8.01 -2.99 -14.86
CA PRO A 109 -8.37 -4.02 -15.84
C PRO A 109 -9.79 -3.86 -16.37
N LEU A 110 -10.74 -3.61 -15.47
CA LEU A 110 -12.16 -3.45 -15.80
C LEU A 110 -12.37 -2.22 -16.70
N TYR A 111 -11.79 -1.08 -16.32
CA TYR A 111 -11.92 0.15 -17.09
C TYR A 111 -11.25 0.08 -18.47
N CYS A 112 -10.05 -0.50 -18.56
CA CYS A 112 -9.35 -0.64 -19.83
C CYS A 112 -10.10 -1.54 -20.83
N VAL A 113 -10.64 -2.68 -20.37
CA VAL A 113 -11.32 -3.65 -21.25
C VAL A 113 -12.73 -3.18 -21.59
N ILE A 114 -13.52 -2.79 -20.58
CA ILE A 114 -14.96 -2.54 -20.76
C ILE A 114 -15.22 -1.11 -21.24
N ALA A 115 -14.54 -0.11 -20.67
CA ALA A 115 -14.80 1.29 -21.01
C ALA A 115 -13.95 1.76 -22.20
N LEU A 116 -12.65 1.51 -22.16
CA LEU A 116 -11.70 2.01 -23.17
C LEU A 116 -11.55 1.09 -24.39
N HIS A 117 -12.10 -0.13 -24.34
CA HIS A 117 -12.02 -1.15 -25.39
C HIS A 117 -10.56 -1.43 -25.82
N MET A 118 -9.66 -1.43 -24.84
CA MET A 118 -8.23 -1.59 -25.05
C MET A 118 -7.83 -3.08 -25.01
N PRO A 119 -6.85 -3.50 -25.82
CA PRO A 119 -6.30 -4.85 -25.76
C PRO A 119 -5.79 -5.22 -24.36
N ALA A 120 -5.99 -6.49 -23.96
CA ALA A 120 -5.60 -6.98 -22.64
C ALA A 120 -4.10 -6.87 -22.33
N TRP A 121 -3.22 -6.89 -23.34
CA TRP A 121 -1.77 -6.76 -23.15
C TRP A 121 -1.39 -5.42 -22.49
N ILE A 122 -2.19 -4.37 -22.70
CA ILE A 122 -1.93 -3.04 -22.13
C ILE A 122 -2.05 -3.06 -20.60
N ILE A 123 -3.02 -3.82 -20.06
CA ILE A 123 -3.20 -3.99 -18.62
C ILE A 123 -1.92 -4.55 -18.01
N GLY A 124 -1.41 -5.63 -18.60
CA GLY A 124 -0.16 -6.26 -18.18
C GLY A 124 1.03 -5.31 -18.27
N SER A 125 1.14 -4.53 -19.35
CA SER A 125 2.21 -3.53 -19.50
C SER A 125 2.15 -2.41 -18.47
N LEU A 126 0.96 -1.89 -18.14
CA LEU A 126 0.79 -0.84 -17.13
C LEU A 126 1.12 -1.36 -15.73
N LEU A 127 0.63 -2.55 -15.36
CA LEU A 127 0.96 -3.17 -14.07
C LEU A 127 2.45 -3.52 -13.97
N ALA A 128 3.05 -4.03 -15.04
CA ALA A 128 4.49 -4.29 -15.09
C ALA A 128 5.31 -3.00 -14.93
N CYS A 129 4.91 -1.92 -15.60
CA CYS A 129 5.53 -0.61 -15.45
C CYS A 129 5.46 -0.11 -14.00
N ASN A 130 4.29 -0.20 -13.37
CA ASN A 130 4.13 0.14 -11.95
C ASN A 130 5.07 -0.67 -11.05
N THR A 131 5.14 -1.99 -11.21
CA THR A 131 6.01 -2.87 -10.41
C THR A 131 7.49 -2.56 -10.61
N VAL A 132 7.93 -2.32 -11.85
CA VAL A 132 9.33 -1.96 -12.15
C VAL A 132 9.68 -0.62 -11.51
N LEU A 133 8.80 0.38 -11.62
CA LEU A 133 8.99 1.67 -10.98
C LEU A 133 9.05 1.54 -9.45
N LEU A 134 8.18 0.74 -8.83
CA LEU A 134 8.22 0.45 -7.40
C LEU A 134 9.57 -0.17 -7.00
N ALA A 135 9.98 -1.25 -7.68
CA ALA A 135 11.21 -1.96 -7.36
C ALA A 135 12.48 -1.09 -7.54
N THR A 136 12.52 -0.23 -8.55
CA THR A 136 13.70 0.59 -8.87
C THR A 136 13.76 1.89 -8.05
N MET A 137 12.61 2.54 -7.80
CA MET A 137 12.58 3.87 -7.20
C MET A 137 12.37 3.85 -5.69
N GLN A 138 11.81 2.77 -5.11
CA GLN A 138 11.46 2.75 -3.69
C GLN A 138 12.66 2.96 -2.77
N THR A 139 13.77 2.28 -3.01
CA THR A 139 14.99 2.45 -2.19
C THR A 139 15.52 3.87 -2.24
N LEU A 140 15.52 4.50 -3.42
CA LEU A 140 15.99 5.86 -3.62
C LEU A 140 15.06 6.88 -2.93
N LEU A 141 13.75 6.71 -3.08
CA LEU A 141 12.75 7.62 -2.51
C LEU A 141 12.75 7.55 -0.99
N VAL A 142 12.82 6.35 -0.40
CA VAL A 142 12.84 6.18 1.08
C VAL A 142 13.97 6.99 1.72
N GLN A 143 15.16 7.00 1.12
CA GLN A 143 16.28 7.80 1.63
C GLN A 143 16.04 9.30 1.49
N ARG A 144 15.43 9.74 0.38
CA ARG A 144 15.12 11.14 0.10
C ARG A 144 13.96 11.69 0.95
N LEU A 145 13.11 10.82 1.49
CA LEU A 145 11.94 11.20 2.28
C LEU A 145 12.25 11.43 3.77
N LYS A 146 13.41 10.98 4.27
CA LYS A 146 13.84 11.16 5.67
C LYS A 146 13.71 12.59 6.23
N PRO A 147 14.07 13.68 5.51
CA PRO A 147 14.00 15.04 6.06
C PRO A 147 12.58 15.63 6.07
N TYR A 148 11.60 14.97 5.43
CA TYR A 148 10.25 15.51 5.30
C TYR A 148 9.31 14.98 6.38
N ARG A 149 8.33 15.81 6.76
CA ARG A 149 7.26 15.39 7.69
C ARG A 149 6.40 14.31 7.04
N ARG A 150 6.25 13.17 7.71
CA ARG A 150 5.53 11.99 7.19
C ARG A 150 4.07 12.29 6.81
N THR A 151 3.40 13.13 7.60
CA THR A 151 2.02 13.57 7.33
C THR A 151 1.90 14.34 6.02
N ARG A 152 2.86 15.20 5.70
CA ARG A 152 2.87 15.99 4.45
C ARG A 152 3.18 15.12 3.24
N VAL A 153 4.07 14.14 3.41
CA VAL A 153 4.35 13.14 2.37
C VAL A 153 3.10 12.33 2.06
N LEU A 154 2.36 11.88 3.08
CA LEU A 154 1.09 11.17 2.91
C LEU A 154 -0.01 12.04 2.30
N ALA A 155 -0.10 13.32 2.70
CA ALA A 155 -1.03 14.26 2.07
C ALA A 155 -0.69 14.47 0.58
N LEU A 156 0.59 14.62 0.23
CA LEU A 156 1.04 14.70 -1.16
C LEU A 156 0.69 13.43 -1.94
N ALA A 157 0.93 12.26 -1.37
CA ALA A 157 0.56 10.98 -1.97
C ALA A 157 -0.94 10.91 -2.29
N GLY A 158 -1.79 11.29 -1.34
CA GLY A 158 -3.24 11.39 -1.54
C GLY A 158 -3.65 12.35 -2.66
N GLY A 159 -2.98 13.50 -2.74
CA GLY A 159 -3.21 14.49 -3.82
C GLY A 159 -2.80 13.96 -5.20
N LEU A 160 -1.68 13.25 -5.28
CA LEU A 160 -1.23 12.60 -6.52
C LEU A 160 -2.18 11.48 -6.96
N TRP A 161 -2.69 10.67 -6.02
CA TRP A 161 -3.73 9.68 -6.32
C TRP A 161 -5.05 10.32 -6.75
N ALA A 162 -5.46 11.44 -6.15
CA ALA A 162 -6.62 12.19 -6.61
C ALA A 162 -6.44 12.71 -8.05
N GLY A 163 -5.23 13.20 -8.37
CA GLY A 163 -4.85 13.58 -9.73
C GLY A 163 -4.88 12.39 -10.70
N TRP A 164 -4.39 11.23 -10.29
CA TRP A 164 -4.47 9.99 -11.08
C TRP A 164 -5.91 9.57 -11.36
N CYS A 165 -6.77 9.61 -10.35
CA CYS A 165 -8.21 9.36 -10.51
C CYS A 165 -8.84 10.34 -11.51
N LEU A 166 -8.51 11.63 -11.44
CA LEU A 166 -8.97 12.61 -12.42
C LEU A 166 -8.50 12.27 -13.83
N LEU A 167 -7.23 11.88 -14.01
CA LEU A 167 -6.73 11.44 -15.32
C LEU A 167 -7.54 10.25 -15.85
N TYR A 168 -7.77 9.23 -15.03
CA TYR A 168 -8.58 8.08 -15.48
C TYR A 168 -10.02 8.46 -15.80
N ALA A 169 -10.65 9.37 -15.03
CA ALA A 169 -12.00 9.87 -15.31
C ALA A 169 -12.11 10.55 -16.69
N PHE A 170 -11.07 11.28 -17.13
CA PHE A 170 -11.04 11.97 -18.42
C PHE A 170 -10.48 11.12 -19.58
N ALA A 171 -10.01 9.90 -19.32
CA ALA A 171 -9.41 9.03 -20.33
C ALA A 171 -10.33 8.73 -21.53
N LEU A 172 -11.66 8.76 -21.33
CA LEU A 172 -12.65 8.54 -22.38
C LEU A 172 -12.68 9.64 -23.44
N ILE A 173 -12.30 10.87 -23.07
CA ILE A 173 -12.28 12.03 -23.96
C ILE A 173 -10.98 12.08 -24.77
N ILE A 174 -9.94 11.34 -24.34
CA ILE A 174 -8.64 11.32 -25.00
C ILE A 174 -8.72 10.57 -26.34
N PRO A 175 -8.20 11.17 -27.44
CA PRO A 175 -8.14 10.53 -28.74
C PRO A 175 -7.44 9.16 -28.67
N PRO A 176 -7.89 8.14 -29.45
CA PRO A 176 -7.31 6.79 -29.39
C PRO A 176 -5.78 6.76 -29.55
N ILE A 177 -5.22 7.63 -30.42
CA ILE A 177 -3.77 7.68 -30.68
C ILE A 177 -2.95 8.18 -29.48
N LEU A 178 -3.54 9.00 -28.61
CA LEU A 178 -2.88 9.53 -27.41
C LEU A 178 -3.22 8.72 -26.15
N ARG A 179 -4.16 7.77 -26.24
CA ARG A 179 -4.66 7.03 -25.08
C ARG A 179 -3.59 6.17 -24.42
N LEU A 180 -2.74 5.51 -25.22
CA LEU A 180 -1.65 4.68 -24.70
C LEU A 180 -0.63 5.50 -23.87
N PRO A 181 0.03 6.54 -24.42
CA PRO A 181 0.98 7.35 -23.64
C PRO A 181 0.30 8.06 -22.47
N TYR A 182 -0.98 8.44 -22.61
CA TYR A 182 -1.77 9.00 -21.52
C TYR A 182 -1.93 8.04 -20.33
N LEU A 183 -2.29 6.78 -20.59
CA LEU A 183 -2.43 5.77 -19.54
C LEU A 183 -1.09 5.48 -18.86
N PHE A 184 0.01 5.40 -19.61
CA PHE A 184 1.35 5.27 -19.01
C PHE A 184 1.70 6.46 -18.11
N GLY A 185 1.43 7.69 -18.56
CA GLY A 185 1.63 8.89 -17.73
C GLY A 185 0.80 8.85 -16.44
N ALA A 186 -0.46 8.42 -16.54
CA ALA A 186 -1.34 8.26 -15.39
C ALA A 186 -0.84 7.17 -14.42
N THR A 187 -0.35 6.03 -14.95
CA THR A 187 0.25 4.97 -14.13
C THR A 187 1.54 5.43 -13.44
N CYS A 188 2.37 6.23 -14.11
CA CYS A 188 3.54 6.85 -13.47
C CYS A 188 3.12 7.73 -12.28
N LEU A 189 2.07 8.55 -12.46
CA LEU A 189 1.53 9.40 -11.39
C LEU A 189 1.02 8.58 -10.20
N TYR A 190 0.26 7.51 -10.47
CA TYR A 190 -0.16 6.55 -9.45
C TYR A 190 1.04 5.96 -8.71
N THR A 191 2.07 5.56 -9.46
CA THR A 191 3.23 4.89 -8.88
C THR A 191 4.02 5.82 -7.98
N LEU A 192 4.15 7.10 -8.36
CA LEU A 192 4.75 8.11 -7.50
C LEU A 192 3.97 8.27 -6.19
N ALA A 193 2.64 8.30 -6.25
CA ALA A 193 1.80 8.35 -5.04
C ALA A 193 2.01 7.12 -4.15
N GLU A 194 2.00 5.92 -4.72
CA GLU A 194 2.21 4.65 -4.01
C GLU A 194 3.59 4.60 -3.34
N LEU A 195 4.64 5.02 -4.06
CA LEU A 195 6.01 5.09 -3.55
C LEU A 195 6.15 6.01 -2.33
N LEU A 196 5.38 7.10 -2.29
CA LEU A 196 5.34 8.01 -1.14
C LEU A 196 4.50 7.42 0.00
N HIS A 197 3.39 6.76 -0.33
CA HIS A 197 2.44 6.27 0.66
C HIS A 197 2.94 5.04 1.42
N ALA A 198 3.32 3.97 0.73
CA ALA A 198 3.58 2.66 1.33
C ALA A 198 4.66 2.65 2.44
N PRO A 199 5.87 3.21 2.26
CA PRO A 199 6.86 3.23 3.33
C PRO A 199 6.48 4.21 4.45
N THR A 200 5.90 5.37 4.09
CA THR A 200 5.62 6.44 5.04
C THR A 200 4.46 6.10 5.96
N SER A 201 3.40 5.46 5.44
CA SER A 201 2.23 5.05 6.24
C SER A 201 2.61 3.96 7.24
N ASN A 202 3.40 2.97 6.80
CA ASN A 202 3.93 1.91 7.67
C ASN A 202 4.82 2.47 8.77
N ALA A 203 5.76 3.36 8.44
CA ALA A 203 6.64 3.97 9.42
C ALA A 203 5.87 4.83 10.44
N LEU A 204 4.91 5.64 9.97
CA LEU A 204 4.05 6.46 10.82
C LEU A 204 3.19 5.59 11.75
N ALA A 205 2.56 4.53 11.23
CA ALA A 205 1.79 3.59 12.05
C ALA A 205 2.66 2.95 13.14
N ALA A 206 3.88 2.54 12.77
CA ALA A 206 4.77 1.84 13.67
C ALA A 206 5.35 2.76 14.77
N GLU A 207 5.61 4.04 14.48
CA GLU A 207 6.11 5.02 15.48
C GLU A 207 5.01 5.68 16.30
N ALA A 208 3.80 5.83 15.75
CA ALA A 208 2.65 6.29 16.54
C ALA A 208 2.19 5.25 17.58
N SER A 209 2.62 4.00 17.43
CA SER A 209 2.22 2.89 18.30
C SER A 209 3.10 2.79 19.57
N PRO A 210 2.51 2.72 20.78
CA PRO A 210 3.27 2.43 22.00
C PRO A 210 3.97 1.07 21.91
N GLU A 211 5.23 0.97 22.36
CA GLU A 211 6.04 -0.25 22.20
C GLU A 211 5.35 -1.52 22.74
N MET A 212 4.68 -1.39 23.89
CA MET A 212 4.00 -2.49 24.57
C MET A 212 2.69 -2.93 23.89
N LEU A 213 2.09 -2.10 23.02
CA LEU A 213 0.83 -2.39 22.32
C LEU A 213 0.98 -2.41 20.79
N ARG A 214 2.22 -2.31 20.28
CA ARG A 214 2.52 -2.15 18.84
C ARG A 214 1.87 -3.20 17.96
N GLY A 215 1.84 -4.46 18.40
CA GLY A 215 1.17 -5.54 17.67
C GLY A 215 -0.33 -5.29 17.44
N ARG A 216 -1.04 -4.70 18.41
CA ARG A 216 -2.48 -4.43 18.31
C ARG A 216 -2.78 -3.22 17.42
N TYR A 217 -1.96 -2.19 17.53
CA TYR A 217 -2.07 -1.00 16.68
C TYR A 217 -1.79 -1.38 15.21
N LEU A 218 -0.72 -2.15 14.95
CA LEU A 218 -0.42 -2.64 13.61
C LEU A 218 -1.49 -3.62 13.09
N ALA A 219 -2.09 -4.44 13.95
CA ALA A 219 -3.21 -5.29 13.56
C ALA A 219 -4.43 -4.47 13.12
N LEU A 220 -4.78 -3.40 13.86
CA LEU A 220 -5.86 -2.49 13.47
C LEU A 220 -5.53 -1.76 12.16
N PHE A 221 -4.29 -1.32 12.00
CA PHE A 221 -3.80 -0.71 10.76
C PHE A 221 -3.91 -1.68 9.57
N GLN A 222 -3.55 -2.95 9.74
CA GLN A 222 -3.71 -3.96 8.70
C GLN A 222 -5.17 -4.27 8.38
N MET A 223 -6.04 -4.24 9.39
CA MET A 223 -7.48 -4.41 9.22
C MET A 223 -8.10 -3.32 8.33
N ALA A 224 -7.51 -2.12 8.30
CA ALA A 224 -7.90 -1.07 7.35
C ALA A 224 -7.71 -1.49 5.89
N PHE A 225 -6.61 -2.19 5.56
CA PHE A 225 -6.39 -2.74 4.22
C PHE A 225 -7.36 -3.86 3.89
N SER A 226 -7.66 -4.75 4.86
CA SER A 226 -8.66 -5.80 4.65
C SER A 226 -10.05 -5.24 4.37
N LEU A 227 -10.47 -4.21 5.12
CA LEU A 227 -11.73 -3.51 4.87
C LEU A 227 -11.74 -2.85 3.48
N ALA A 228 -10.64 -2.19 3.12
CA ALA A 228 -10.52 -1.57 1.81
C ALA A 228 -10.59 -2.60 0.66
N SER A 229 -10.00 -3.80 0.82
CA SER A 229 -10.06 -4.89 -0.17
C SER A 229 -11.47 -5.42 -0.39
N ILE A 230 -12.32 -5.38 0.63
CA ILE A 230 -13.72 -5.80 0.53
C ILE A 230 -14.56 -4.68 -0.11
N LEU A 231 -14.37 -3.44 0.33
CA LEU A 231 -15.18 -2.30 -0.11
C LEU A 231 -14.84 -1.84 -1.53
N THR A 232 -13.56 -1.87 -1.94
CA THR A 232 -13.12 -1.34 -3.24
C THR A 232 -13.86 -1.98 -4.42
N PRO A 233 -13.90 -3.33 -4.57
CA PRO A 233 -14.56 -3.94 -5.71
C PRO A 233 -16.07 -3.68 -5.72
N VAL A 234 -16.72 -3.69 -4.55
CA VAL A 234 -18.16 -3.46 -4.41
C VAL A 234 -18.52 -2.03 -4.83
N LEU A 235 -17.83 -1.04 -4.25
CA LEU A 235 -18.05 0.37 -4.56
C LEU A 235 -17.70 0.68 -6.01
N PHE A 236 -16.55 0.17 -6.49
CA PHE A 236 -16.10 0.39 -7.86
C PHE A 236 -17.11 -0.18 -8.86
N THR A 237 -17.51 -1.44 -8.70
CA THR A 237 -18.44 -2.11 -9.62
C THR A 237 -19.80 -1.41 -9.62
N PHE A 238 -20.33 -1.07 -8.45
CA PHE A 238 -21.61 -0.35 -8.32
C PHE A 238 -21.57 1.03 -8.99
N LEU A 239 -20.50 1.80 -8.79
CA LEU A 239 -20.37 3.11 -9.42
C LEU A 239 -20.13 2.99 -10.93
N PHE A 240 -19.44 1.93 -11.37
CA PHE A 240 -19.13 1.68 -12.76
C PHE A 240 -20.39 1.37 -13.58
N THR A 241 -21.40 0.72 -13.00
CA THR A 241 -22.68 0.46 -13.69
C THR A 241 -23.47 1.74 -13.94
N LEU A 242 -23.30 2.78 -13.12
CA LEU A 242 -23.92 4.09 -13.32
C LEU A 242 -23.21 4.91 -14.39
N SER A 243 -21.88 4.94 -14.35
CA SER A 243 -21.04 5.55 -15.38
C SER A 243 -19.59 5.07 -15.23
N PRO A 244 -18.88 4.77 -16.34
CA PRO A 244 -17.48 4.39 -16.27
C PRO A 244 -16.56 5.43 -15.61
N SER A 245 -16.93 6.72 -15.63
CA SER A 245 -16.14 7.81 -15.04
C SER A 245 -16.42 8.04 -13.55
N LEU A 246 -17.59 7.60 -13.05
CA LEU A 246 -18.01 7.84 -11.66
C LEU A 246 -17.07 7.25 -10.61
N PRO A 247 -16.61 5.98 -10.70
CA PRO A 247 -15.70 5.40 -9.71
C PRO A 247 -14.43 6.23 -9.53
N TRP A 248 -13.91 6.77 -10.64
CA TRP A 248 -12.71 7.58 -10.66
C TRP A 248 -12.95 8.95 -10.05
N LEU A 249 -14.06 9.63 -10.39
CA LEU A 249 -14.39 10.94 -9.81
C LEU A 249 -14.64 10.83 -8.30
N SER A 250 -15.46 9.88 -7.86
CA SER A 250 -15.74 9.68 -6.44
C SER A 250 -14.49 9.22 -5.68
N GLY A 251 -13.69 8.33 -6.26
CA GLY A 251 -12.43 7.88 -5.68
C GLY A 251 -11.44 9.04 -5.53
N GLY A 252 -11.32 9.87 -6.56
CA GLY A 252 -10.48 11.08 -6.54
C GLY A 252 -10.93 12.08 -5.48
N MET A 253 -12.24 12.32 -5.34
CA MET A 253 -12.78 13.18 -4.29
C MET A 253 -12.51 12.61 -2.89
N LEU A 254 -12.71 11.30 -2.68
CA LEU A 254 -12.41 10.65 -1.41
C LEU A 254 -10.92 10.74 -1.05
N LEU A 255 -10.04 10.50 -2.02
CA LEU A 255 -8.59 10.59 -1.84
C LEU A 255 -8.11 12.02 -1.57
N LEU A 256 -8.75 13.01 -2.19
CA LEU A 256 -8.50 14.42 -1.91
C LEU A 256 -8.95 14.79 -0.49
N CYS A 257 -10.14 14.34 -0.07
CA CYS A 257 -10.60 14.49 1.31
C CYS A 257 -9.64 13.83 2.31
N ALA A 258 -9.14 12.63 2.01
CA ALA A 258 -8.16 11.92 2.83
C ALA A 258 -6.82 12.68 2.90
N SER A 259 -6.37 13.25 1.78
CA SER A 259 -5.18 14.11 1.73
C SER A 259 -5.31 15.33 2.66
N ILE A 260 -6.45 16.04 2.58
CA ILE A 260 -6.73 17.20 3.44
C ILE A 260 -6.85 16.77 4.90
N ALA A 261 -7.57 15.68 5.19
CA ALA A 261 -7.73 15.14 6.53
C ALA A 261 -6.38 14.77 7.15
N MET A 262 -5.47 14.15 6.37
CA MET A 262 -4.13 13.80 6.82
C MET A 262 -3.29 15.05 7.16
N TYR A 263 -3.44 16.11 6.37
CA TYR A 263 -2.78 17.39 6.63
C TYR A 263 -3.29 18.06 7.91
N VAL A 264 -4.60 18.00 8.16
CA VAL A 264 -5.21 18.52 9.40
C VAL A 264 -4.80 17.69 10.62
N LEU A 265 -4.71 16.37 10.45
CA LEU A 265 -4.35 15.43 11.51
C LEU A 265 -2.90 15.61 12.00
N GLU A 266 -2.03 16.28 11.23
CA GLU A 266 -0.67 16.67 11.64
C GLU A 266 -0.65 17.41 12.99
N ARG A 267 -1.71 18.16 13.32
CA ARG A 267 -1.79 18.91 14.59
C ARG A 267 -2.08 18.05 15.82
N TYR A 268 -2.62 16.84 15.61
CA TYR A 268 -3.08 15.95 16.68
C TYR A 268 -2.21 14.72 16.85
N LEU A 269 -1.31 14.44 15.90
CA LEU A 269 -0.38 13.32 15.97
C LEU A 269 0.87 13.68 16.81
N PRO A 270 1.45 12.70 17.54
CA PRO A 270 2.65 12.93 18.32
C PRO A 270 3.82 13.35 17.43
N VAL A 271 4.55 14.39 17.85
CA VAL A 271 5.64 15.03 17.08
C VAL A 271 6.73 14.03 16.66
N GLN A 272 6.99 13.03 17.51
CA GLN A 272 7.95 11.95 17.25
C GLN A 272 7.56 11.12 16.02
N ALA A 273 6.28 10.77 15.89
CA ALA A 273 5.78 10.02 14.75
C ALA A 273 5.74 10.85 13.45
N VAL A 274 5.55 12.17 13.56
CA VAL A 274 5.48 13.09 12.40
C VAL A 274 6.87 13.38 11.82
N ARG A 275 7.91 13.48 12.65
CA ARG A 275 9.28 13.88 12.24
C ARG A 275 10.27 12.71 12.16
N GLY A 276 9.98 11.56 12.79
CA GLY A 276 10.94 10.47 12.94
C GLY A 276 11.91 10.74 14.10
N VAL A 277 12.43 9.66 14.69
CA VAL A 277 13.23 9.65 15.94
C VAL A 277 14.54 10.47 15.85
N ASN A 278 15.05 10.74 14.66
CA ASN A 278 16.37 11.36 14.47
C ASN A 278 16.41 12.89 14.65
N PHE A 279 15.30 13.54 15.02
CA PHE A 279 15.26 15.00 15.24
C PHE A 279 15.19 15.41 16.71
N THR A 280 15.37 14.48 17.65
CA THR A 280 15.27 14.74 19.11
C THR A 280 16.57 14.49 19.87
N GLU A 281 17.73 14.60 19.23
CA GLU A 281 18.99 14.75 19.96
C GLU A 281 19.56 16.16 19.69
N PRO A 282 19.55 17.06 20.69
CA PRO A 282 20.36 18.28 20.67
C PRO A 282 21.84 17.99 20.93
#